data_AF-A0A9D1TQM6-F1
#
_entry.id   AF-A0A9D1TQM6-F1
#
_cell.length_a   1.000
_cell.length_b   1.000
_cell.length_c   1.000
_cell.angle_alpha   90.00
_cell.angle_beta   90.00
_cell.angle_gamma   90.00
#
_symmetry.space_group_name_H-M   'P 1'
#
loop_
_entity.id
_entity.type
_entity.pdbx_description
1 polymer ?
#
loop_
_entity_poly.entity_id
_entity_poly.type
_entity_poly.pdbx_seq_one_letter_code
_entity_poly.pdbx_strand_id
1 'polypeptide(L)'
;MAVVIGKEYKNAFDSIRRLVEGGCAPEEVRLENGRIVHGREVFEYSDSAAGIDVRGGGANVSMEGGKGASWFASLRGDRRDNGLAKWKDLIETVSGYYHEHYSLTDRGAPLSGPDEETRRRTADALFSLVRLLLPAFGGYTEVRERRRKGGDLCDFYGLGVRAELSSGAGDSVPVLAKLYFRRGERALVPVSGGEAREIEDFVSSAPSGERGADFASDAAGAIADVFSAIDALLRDDRHTLADCLYFGRDRDREAVAELVKKLPSERGSLVCTGLRVLGISHVKLPDSVYDVLNGGVTALRATVSAGGRMTLTCVPCGVTLMESGRIYCTDKETGERRVIEPDLGEEDLGLSDADIEYIRANSAFGEHLMPNKCGNPKCRRRVCTRRMENIGGEKERLVCRDCPYPEVVFVSGEGKLMYTPDLAFARDEMTLVPKEDTQTCSCCSRTFTSGALTGAGMSRLCGFCRKALDEAYAGSREAKALYRRFSGMLGYRTRLKYFGKKKYCFDDDDITLFVLGGDVFTLDKTGVRADGFIDKPRRTY
;
A
#
# COMPACT_ATOMS: atom_id res chain seq x y z
N MET A 1 -45.25 -36.57 0.06
CA MET A 1 -44.83 -37.87 -0.50
C MET A 1 -43.32 -37.96 -0.34
N ALA A 2 -42.78 -39.02 0.25
CA ALA A 2 -41.35 -39.08 0.58
C ALA A 2 -40.56 -39.84 -0.50
N VAL A 3 -39.56 -39.18 -1.08
CA VAL A 3 -38.57 -39.76 -1.99
C VAL A 3 -37.40 -40.27 -1.15
N VAL A 4 -37.11 -41.56 -1.24
CA VAL A 4 -36.01 -42.21 -0.54
C VAL A 4 -34.79 -42.22 -1.45
N ILE A 5 -33.68 -41.68 -0.95
CA ILE A 5 -32.40 -41.59 -1.64
C ILE A 5 -31.48 -42.70 -1.12
N GLY A 6 -31.12 -43.61 -2.02
CA GLY A 6 -30.26 -44.75 -1.72
C GLY A 6 -28.78 -44.40 -1.52
N LYS A 7 -28.04 -45.37 -0.99
CA LYS A 7 -26.64 -45.23 -0.55
C LYS A 7 -25.67 -44.72 -1.63
N GLU A 8 -25.91 -45.01 -2.91
CA GLU A 8 -25.08 -44.55 -4.01
C GLU A 8 -25.08 -43.02 -4.19
N TYR A 9 -26.12 -42.33 -3.71
CA TYR A 9 -26.25 -40.88 -3.80
C TYR A 9 -25.88 -40.18 -2.48
N LYS A 10 -25.31 -40.90 -1.51
CA LYS A 10 -24.93 -40.34 -0.19
C LYS A 10 -24.14 -39.04 -0.31
N ASN A 11 -23.11 -39.01 -1.16
CA ASN A 11 -22.29 -37.82 -1.33
C ASN A 11 -23.09 -36.63 -1.88
N ALA A 12 -23.99 -36.87 -2.84
CA ALA A 12 -24.84 -35.83 -3.41
C ALA A 12 -25.86 -35.33 -2.38
N PHE A 13 -26.48 -36.25 -1.62
CA PHE A 13 -27.39 -35.92 -0.53
C PHE A 13 -26.71 -35.12 0.58
N ASP A 14 -25.54 -35.57 1.06
CA ASP A 14 -24.76 -34.84 2.06
C ASP A 14 -24.29 -33.48 1.54
N SER A 15 -23.98 -33.36 0.25
CA SER A 15 -23.59 -32.08 -0.34
C SER A 15 -24.77 -31.10 -0.39
N ILE A 16 -25.94 -31.52 -0.87
CA ILE A 16 -27.14 -30.67 -0.86
C ILE A 16 -27.50 -30.31 0.58
N ARG A 17 -27.49 -31.28 1.49
CA ARG A 17 -27.74 -31.02 2.91
C ARG A 17 -26.79 -29.95 3.46
N ARG A 18 -25.48 -30.07 3.22
CA ARG A 18 -24.50 -29.05 3.66
C ARG A 18 -24.77 -27.68 3.05
N LEU A 19 -25.17 -27.61 1.78
CA LEU A 19 -25.54 -26.35 1.13
C LEU A 19 -26.78 -25.73 1.78
N VAL A 20 -27.80 -26.53 2.07
CA VAL A 20 -29.02 -26.06 2.74
C VAL A 20 -28.73 -25.66 4.20
N GLU A 21 -27.97 -26.45 4.96
CA GLU A 21 -27.48 -26.11 6.31
C GLU A 21 -26.66 -24.80 6.30
N GLY A 22 -25.91 -24.57 5.21
CA GLY A 22 -25.11 -23.37 4.97
C GLY A 22 -25.92 -22.14 4.57
N GLY A 23 -27.21 -22.28 4.25
CA GLY A 23 -28.05 -21.19 3.73
C GLY A 23 -27.86 -20.91 2.24
N CYS A 24 -27.22 -21.83 1.50
CA CYS A 24 -26.90 -21.72 0.08
C CYS A 24 -27.93 -22.41 -0.82
N ALA A 25 -29.20 -22.35 -0.45
CA ALA A 25 -30.31 -22.92 -1.20
C ALA A 25 -31.49 -21.92 -1.25
N PRO A 26 -32.39 -22.03 -2.25
CA PRO A 26 -33.59 -21.22 -2.32
C PRO A 26 -34.46 -21.39 -1.06
N GLU A 27 -35.29 -20.38 -0.73
CA GLU A 27 -36.15 -20.42 0.48
C GLU A 27 -37.14 -21.58 0.49
N GLU A 28 -37.55 -22.04 -0.69
CA GLU A 28 -38.41 -23.20 -0.89
C GLU A 28 -37.73 -24.55 -0.58
N VAL A 29 -36.39 -24.56 -0.43
CA VAL A 29 -35.59 -25.72 -0.06
C VAL A 29 -35.11 -25.58 1.38
N ARG A 30 -35.57 -26.47 2.26
CA ARG A 30 -35.30 -26.40 3.70
C ARG A 30 -35.00 -27.76 4.30
N LEU A 31 -34.37 -27.76 5.47
CA LEU A 31 -34.11 -28.97 6.24
C LEU A 31 -35.11 -29.11 7.38
N GLU A 32 -35.77 -30.26 7.44
CA GLU A 32 -36.67 -30.64 8.53
C GLU A 32 -36.27 -32.02 9.06
N ASN A 33 -35.79 -32.10 10.30
CA ASN A 33 -35.40 -33.35 10.97
C ASN A 33 -34.43 -34.23 10.13
N GLY A 34 -33.46 -33.61 9.46
CA GLY A 34 -32.47 -34.31 8.62
C GLY A 34 -32.99 -34.71 7.22
N ARG A 35 -34.21 -34.31 6.86
CA ARG A 35 -34.80 -34.50 5.53
C ARG A 35 -34.79 -33.18 4.76
N ILE A 36 -34.52 -33.25 3.46
CA ILE A 36 -34.57 -32.08 2.58
C ILE A 36 -36.01 -31.93 2.08
N VAL A 37 -36.59 -30.76 2.23
CA VAL A 37 -37.96 -30.44 1.79
C VAL A 37 -37.89 -29.41 0.70
N HIS A 38 -38.52 -29.67 -0.44
CA HIS A 38 -38.64 -28.74 -1.57
C HIS A 38 -40.10 -28.74 -2.02
N GLY A 39 -40.80 -27.61 -1.85
CA GLY A 39 -42.24 -27.54 -2.13
C GLY A 39 -43.07 -28.53 -1.29
N ARG A 40 -43.68 -29.55 -1.92
CA ARG A 40 -44.50 -30.61 -1.26
C ARG A 40 -43.75 -31.95 -1.14
N GLU A 41 -42.52 -31.99 -1.64
CA GLU A 41 -41.65 -33.14 -1.73
C GLU A 41 -40.75 -33.21 -0.49
N VAL A 42 -40.53 -34.43 0.00
CA VAL A 42 -39.62 -34.69 1.13
C VAL A 42 -38.62 -35.74 0.69
N PHE A 43 -37.33 -35.44 0.78
CA PHE A 43 -36.22 -36.30 0.41
C PHE A 43 -35.54 -36.84 1.67
N GLU A 44 -35.46 -38.16 1.79
CA GLU A 44 -34.92 -38.87 2.95
C GLU A 44 -33.82 -39.83 2.51
N TYR A 45 -32.63 -39.71 3.09
CA TYR A 45 -31.53 -40.65 2.86
C TYR A 45 -31.77 -41.97 3.61
N SER A 46 -31.47 -43.10 2.97
CA SER A 46 -31.50 -44.43 3.60
C SER A 46 -30.31 -45.28 3.18
N ASP A 47 -29.50 -45.68 4.15
CA ASP A 47 -28.31 -46.53 3.94
C ASP A 47 -28.68 -47.97 3.51
N SER A 48 -29.92 -48.38 3.79
CA SER A 48 -30.48 -49.69 3.41
C SER A 48 -31.17 -49.70 2.05
N ALA A 49 -31.42 -48.54 1.44
CA ALA A 49 -32.06 -48.43 0.14
C ALA A 49 -31.01 -48.40 -0.99
N ALA A 50 -31.36 -48.99 -2.13
CA ALA A 50 -30.64 -48.85 -3.39
C ALA A 50 -31.53 -48.10 -4.38
N GLY A 51 -30.95 -47.21 -5.16
CA GLY A 51 -31.63 -46.38 -6.13
C GLY A 51 -32.35 -45.18 -5.53
N ILE A 52 -33.31 -44.65 -6.29
CA ILE A 52 -34.24 -43.62 -5.84
C ILE A 52 -35.63 -44.22 -5.93
N ASP A 53 -36.40 -44.09 -4.85
CA ASP A 53 -37.74 -44.66 -4.76
C ASP A 53 -38.71 -43.72 -4.05
N VAL A 54 -40.00 -43.95 -4.18
CA VAL A 54 -41.06 -43.19 -3.53
C VAL A 54 -41.79 -44.09 -2.54
N ARG A 55 -41.81 -43.73 -1.25
CA ARG A 55 -42.59 -44.48 -0.26
C ARG A 55 -44.08 -44.49 -0.64
N GLY A 56 -44.58 -45.67 -0.98
CA GLY A 56 -45.97 -45.91 -1.40
C GLY A 56 -46.23 -45.79 -2.91
N GLY A 57 -45.19 -45.66 -3.74
CA GLY A 57 -45.29 -45.64 -5.21
C GLY A 57 -45.20 -47.03 -5.84
N GLY A 58 -45.94 -47.25 -6.93
CA GLY A 58 -45.85 -48.49 -7.71
C GLY A 58 -44.62 -48.47 -8.62
N ALA A 59 -43.65 -49.34 -8.34
CA ALA A 59 -42.45 -49.52 -9.14
C ALA A 59 -42.77 -50.24 -10.46
N ASN A 60 -43.03 -49.51 -11.54
CA ASN A 60 -42.97 -50.06 -12.89
C ASN A 60 -42.43 -49.00 -13.86
N VAL A 61 -41.15 -49.14 -14.21
CA VAL A 61 -40.51 -48.34 -15.24
C VAL A 61 -40.87 -48.94 -16.60
N SER A 62 -41.61 -48.20 -17.42
CA SER A 62 -41.91 -48.54 -18.82
C SER A 62 -41.37 -47.49 -19.81
N MET A 63 -41.13 -47.94 -21.04
CA MET A 63 -40.94 -47.10 -22.21
C MET A 63 -42.26 -47.07 -22.99
N GLU A 64 -42.93 -45.92 -23.05
CA GLU A 64 -44.15 -45.76 -23.85
C GLU A 64 -43.80 -45.10 -25.20
N GLY A 65 -44.08 -45.79 -26.30
CA GLY A 65 -43.86 -45.28 -27.66
C GLY A 65 -44.59 -43.95 -27.87
N GLY A 66 -43.84 -42.91 -28.26
CA GLY A 66 -44.34 -41.55 -28.47
C GLY A 66 -44.34 -40.64 -27.23
N LYS A 67 -44.20 -41.16 -26.01
CA LYS A 67 -44.17 -40.38 -24.75
C LYS A 67 -42.83 -40.41 -24.01
N GLY A 68 -41.91 -41.26 -24.45
CA GLY A 68 -40.59 -41.43 -23.83
C GLY A 68 -40.65 -42.27 -22.54
N ALA A 69 -39.54 -42.31 -21.80
CA ALA A 69 -39.46 -43.13 -20.60
C ALA A 69 -40.25 -42.55 -19.41
N SER A 70 -40.80 -43.46 -18.61
CA SER A 70 -41.65 -43.18 -17.44
C SER A 70 -40.95 -42.46 -16.28
N TRP A 71 -39.61 -42.46 -16.22
CA TRP A 71 -38.82 -41.71 -15.23
C TRP A 71 -38.95 -40.17 -15.31
N PHE A 72 -39.52 -39.62 -16.37
CA PHE A 72 -39.80 -38.19 -16.54
C PHE A 72 -41.31 -37.88 -16.48
N ALA A 73 -42.13 -38.86 -16.10
CA ALA A 73 -43.58 -38.72 -16.13
C ALA A 73 -44.08 -37.68 -15.09
N SER A 74 -43.35 -37.48 -14.01
CA SER A 74 -43.67 -36.48 -12.98
C SER A 74 -43.51 -35.03 -13.44
N LEU A 75 -42.53 -34.73 -14.31
CA LEU A 75 -42.40 -33.41 -14.94
C LEU A 75 -43.57 -33.09 -15.90
N ARG A 76 -44.34 -34.11 -16.29
CA ARG A 76 -45.55 -33.99 -17.13
C ARG A 76 -46.85 -34.08 -16.32
N GLY A 77 -46.77 -34.14 -14.99
CA GLY A 77 -47.94 -34.21 -14.09
C GLY A 77 -48.55 -35.60 -13.88
N ASP A 78 -47.84 -36.67 -14.25
CA ASP A 78 -48.35 -38.05 -14.17
C ASP A 78 -47.94 -38.78 -12.87
N ARG A 79 -48.72 -39.79 -12.44
CA ARG A 79 -48.63 -40.45 -11.11
C ARG A 79 -47.66 -41.64 -11.01
N ARG A 80 -47.02 -42.05 -12.10
CA ARG A 80 -46.03 -43.14 -12.11
C ARG A 80 -44.62 -42.55 -12.01
N ASP A 81 -44.11 -42.39 -10.79
CA ASP A 81 -42.84 -41.69 -10.52
C ASP A 81 -41.98 -42.49 -9.53
N ASN A 82 -40.72 -42.69 -9.86
CA ASN A 82 -39.71 -43.26 -8.95
C ASN A 82 -38.94 -42.19 -8.17
N GLY A 83 -39.28 -40.91 -8.36
CA GLY A 83 -38.67 -39.78 -7.64
C GLY A 83 -37.36 -39.28 -8.25
N LEU A 84 -36.82 -39.93 -9.29
CA LEU A 84 -35.53 -39.57 -9.89
C LEU A 84 -35.55 -38.18 -10.55
N ALA A 85 -36.61 -37.85 -11.29
CA ALA A 85 -36.74 -36.52 -11.90
C ALA A 85 -36.84 -35.43 -10.83
N LYS A 86 -37.57 -35.67 -9.75
CA LYS A 86 -37.69 -34.74 -8.60
C LYS A 86 -36.36 -34.56 -7.87
N TRP A 87 -35.58 -35.65 -7.73
CA TRP A 87 -34.24 -35.58 -7.15
C TRP A 87 -33.27 -34.79 -8.03
N LYS A 88 -33.33 -34.98 -9.35
CA LYS A 88 -32.53 -34.19 -10.31
C LYS A 88 -32.93 -32.72 -10.30
N ASP A 89 -34.23 -32.44 -10.31
CA ASP A 89 -34.77 -31.08 -10.21
C ASP A 89 -34.25 -30.39 -8.95
N LEU A 90 -34.32 -31.05 -7.78
CA LEU A 90 -33.73 -30.54 -6.54
C LEU A 90 -32.22 -30.25 -6.67
N ILE A 91 -31.45 -31.18 -7.24
CA ILE A 91 -30.01 -30.97 -7.47
C ILE A 91 -29.79 -29.76 -8.38
N GLU A 92 -30.50 -29.65 -9.49
CA GLU A 92 -30.37 -28.58 -10.47
C GLU A 92 -30.79 -27.23 -9.87
N THR A 93 -31.88 -27.19 -9.09
CA THR A 93 -32.34 -26.00 -8.35
C THR A 93 -31.30 -25.53 -7.35
N VAL A 94 -30.80 -26.41 -6.49
CA VAL A 94 -29.81 -26.04 -5.46
C VAL A 94 -28.46 -25.69 -6.10
N SER A 95 -28.03 -26.46 -7.10
CA SER A 95 -26.78 -26.22 -7.82
C SER A 95 -26.82 -24.93 -8.63
N GLY A 96 -27.92 -24.67 -9.34
CA GLY A 96 -28.13 -23.44 -10.10
C GLY A 96 -28.07 -22.23 -9.18
N TYR A 97 -28.82 -22.28 -8.08
CA TYR A 97 -28.78 -21.24 -7.04
C TYR A 97 -27.38 -21.04 -6.44
N TYR A 98 -26.69 -22.13 -6.12
CA TYR A 98 -25.33 -22.07 -5.59
C TYR A 98 -24.36 -21.42 -6.59
N HIS A 99 -24.44 -21.81 -7.86
CA HIS A 99 -23.57 -21.27 -8.90
C HIS A 99 -23.88 -19.82 -9.26
N GLU A 100 -25.14 -19.43 -9.18
CA GLU A 100 -25.57 -18.06 -9.40
C GLU A 100 -25.07 -17.12 -8.31
N HIS A 101 -25.10 -17.56 -7.05
CA HIS A 101 -24.92 -16.67 -5.91
C HIS A 101 -23.59 -16.81 -5.15
N TYR A 102 -22.91 -17.96 -5.24
CA TYR A 102 -21.80 -18.29 -4.34
C TYR A 102 -20.56 -18.92 -5.02
N SER A 103 -20.69 -19.54 -6.20
CA SER A 103 -19.57 -20.30 -6.79
C SER A 103 -18.56 -19.46 -7.60
N LEU A 104 -17.47 -20.13 -8.01
CA LEU A 104 -16.44 -19.61 -8.92
C LEU A 104 -17.01 -19.51 -10.33
N THR A 105 -17.79 -18.46 -10.51
CA THR A 105 -18.39 -18.10 -11.79
C THR A 105 -17.58 -16.97 -12.36
N ASP A 106 -16.75 -17.29 -13.34
CA ASP A 106 -15.97 -16.31 -14.09
C ASP A 106 -16.92 -15.44 -14.91
N ARG A 107 -17.06 -14.16 -14.53
CA ARG A 107 -17.85 -13.18 -15.30
C ARG A 107 -16.93 -12.20 -16.01
N GLY A 108 -17.12 -12.09 -17.32
CA GLY A 108 -16.37 -11.18 -18.18
C GLY A 108 -17.01 -9.81 -18.24
N ALA A 109 -16.19 -8.78 -18.50
CA ALA A 109 -16.67 -7.44 -18.84
C ALA A 109 -17.28 -7.43 -20.26
N PRO A 110 -18.28 -6.56 -20.54
CA PRO A 110 -18.62 -6.21 -21.91
C PRO A 110 -17.38 -5.63 -22.62
N LEU A 111 -17.18 -6.00 -23.89
CA LEU A 111 -15.99 -5.68 -24.67
C LEU A 111 -15.81 -4.18 -24.98
N SER A 112 -16.82 -3.35 -24.71
CA SER A 112 -16.77 -1.91 -24.91
C SER A 112 -16.36 -1.20 -23.61
N GLY A 113 -15.12 -0.68 -23.58
CA GLY A 113 -14.68 0.26 -22.53
C GLY A 113 -15.46 1.58 -22.57
N PRO A 114 -15.20 2.51 -21.63
CA PRO A 114 -15.89 3.79 -21.58
C PRO A 114 -15.71 4.57 -22.89
N ASP A 115 -16.74 5.28 -23.31
CA ASP A 115 -16.69 6.15 -24.48
C ASP A 115 -15.78 7.37 -24.23
N GLU A 116 -15.42 8.07 -25.31
CA GLU A 116 -14.50 9.20 -25.24
C GLU A 116 -15.06 10.37 -24.40
N GLU A 117 -16.38 10.54 -24.37
CA GLU A 117 -17.04 11.56 -23.57
C GLU A 117 -16.91 11.27 -22.08
N THR A 118 -17.15 10.03 -21.65
CA THR A 118 -16.96 9.56 -20.28
C THR A 118 -15.51 9.76 -19.86
N ARG A 119 -14.55 9.37 -20.72
CA ARG A 119 -13.12 9.56 -20.42
C ARG A 119 -12.75 11.03 -20.18
N ARG A 120 -13.30 11.92 -21.00
CA ARG A 120 -13.06 13.36 -20.90
C ARG A 120 -13.66 13.92 -19.61
N ARG A 121 -14.91 13.60 -19.31
CA ARG A 121 -15.58 14.03 -18.06
C ARG A 121 -14.81 13.56 -16.82
N THR A 122 -14.32 12.32 -16.82
CA THR A 122 -13.50 11.79 -15.73
C THR A 122 -12.18 12.54 -15.59
N ALA A 123 -11.50 12.86 -16.69
CA ALA A 123 -10.28 13.64 -16.66
C ALA A 123 -10.51 15.07 -16.12
N ASP A 124 -11.61 15.72 -16.53
CA ASP A 124 -12.01 17.04 -16.08
C ASP A 124 -12.38 17.04 -14.58
N ALA A 125 -13.14 16.05 -14.11
CA ALA A 125 -13.47 15.87 -12.70
C ALA A 125 -12.22 15.65 -11.83
N LEU A 126 -11.27 14.83 -12.30
CA LEU A 126 -10.00 14.61 -11.61
C LEU A 126 -9.15 15.90 -11.56
N PHE A 127 -9.14 16.68 -12.64
CA PHE A 127 -8.48 17.98 -12.66
C PHE A 127 -9.10 18.94 -11.62
N SER A 128 -10.44 19.03 -11.57
CA SER A 128 -11.15 19.85 -10.57
C SER A 128 -10.86 19.41 -9.15
N LEU A 129 -10.91 18.10 -8.87
CA LEU A 129 -10.62 17.54 -7.53
C LEU A 129 -9.22 17.90 -7.06
N VAL A 130 -8.22 17.72 -7.94
CA VAL A 130 -6.83 18.04 -7.61
C VAL A 130 -6.66 19.55 -7.41
N ARG A 131 -7.29 20.38 -8.25
CA ARG A 131 -7.23 21.85 -8.11
C ARG A 131 -7.86 22.31 -6.78
N LEU A 132 -9.00 21.73 -6.41
CA LEU A 132 -9.73 22.10 -5.20
C LEU A 132 -9.07 21.57 -3.94
N LEU A 133 -8.63 20.31 -3.87
CA LEU A 133 -8.10 19.75 -2.62
C LEU A 133 -6.59 19.94 -2.46
N LEU A 134 -5.87 20.12 -3.57
CA LEU A 134 -4.42 20.36 -3.60
C LEU A 134 -4.14 21.68 -4.32
N PRO A 135 -4.58 22.85 -3.80
CA PRO A 135 -4.45 24.13 -4.50
C PRO A 135 -3.00 24.48 -4.78
N ALA A 136 -2.11 24.09 -3.86
CA ALA A 136 -0.69 24.24 -4.05
C ALA A 136 -0.26 23.56 -5.36
N PHE A 137 -0.80 22.39 -5.71
CA PHE A 137 -0.47 21.57 -6.89
C PHE A 137 -0.83 22.23 -8.22
N GLY A 138 -1.72 23.22 -8.22
CA GLY A 138 -2.35 23.88 -9.39
C GLY A 138 -1.46 24.65 -10.38
N GLY A 139 -0.21 24.24 -10.60
CA GLY A 139 0.52 24.55 -11.83
C GLY A 139 0.02 23.71 -13.01
N TYR A 140 0.74 23.71 -14.14
CA TYR A 140 0.49 22.87 -15.33
C TYR A 140 0.22 21.40 -14.92
N THR A 141 -1.06 21.11 -14.72
CA THR A 141 -1.58 19.82 -14.30
C THR A 141 -2.19 19.21 -15.54
N GLU A 142 -1.60 18.12 -15.99
CA GLU A 142 -2.09 17.38 -17.13
C GLU A 142 -2.65 16.06 -16.62
N VAL A 143 -3.86 15.70 -17.04
CA VAL A 143 -4.45 14.41 -16.74
C VAL A 143 -4.38 13.57 -18.01
N ARG A 144 -3.69 12.43 -17.96
CA ARG A 144 -3.57 11.52 -19.10
C ARG A 144 -4.13 10.16 -18.75
N GLU A 145 -5.00 9.63 -19.61
CA GLU A 145 -5.38 8.23 -19.56
C GLU A 145 -4.15 7.36 -19.86
N ARG A 146 -3.90 6.40 -18.98
CA ARG A 146 -2.83 5.41 -19.11
C ARG A 146 -3.40 4.16 -19.77
N ARG A 147 -3.28 4.08 -21.10
CA ARG A 147 -3.67 2.88 -21.85
C ARG A 147 -2.72 1.72 -21.56
N ARG A 148 -3.21 0.62 -21.00
CA ARG A 148 -2.40 -0.59 -20.74
C ARG A 148 -2.34 -1.48 -21.99
N LYS A 149 -1.17 -2.05 -22.30
CA LYS A 149 -1.07 -3.17 -23.25
C LYS A 149 -1.66 -4.41 -22.58
N GLY A 150 -2.82 -4.89 -23.06
CA GLY A 150 -3.49 -6.09 -22.52
C GLY A 150 -4.97 -5.90 -22.19
N GLY A 151 -5.52 -4.70 -22.38
CA GLY A 151 -6.91 -4.39 -22.06
C GLY A 151 -7.04 -3.75 -20.68
N ASP A 152 -8.03 -2.88 -20.57
CA ASP A 152 -8.38 -2.10 -19.38
C ASP A 152 -9.27 -2.95 -18.47
N LEU A 153 -8.82 -4.14 -18.05
CA LEU A 153 -9.60 -5.05 -17.21
C LEU A 153 -8.87 -5.29 -15.87
N CYS A 154 -9.64 -5.21 -14.79
CA CYS A 154 -9.20 -5.50 -13.43
C CYS A 154 -9.89 -6.75 -12.89
N ASP A 155 -9.12 -7.63 -12.26
CA ASP A 155 -9.63 -8.84 -11.62
C ASP A 155 -10.16 -8.55 -10.22
N PHE A 156 -11.39 -8.95 -9.96
CA PHE A 156 -12.04 -8.93 -8.67
C PHE A 156 -12.40 -10.34 -8.23
N TYR A 157 -12.09 -10.70 -6.99
CA TYR A 157 -12.42 -11.98 -6.38
C TYR A 157 -13.49 -11.75 -5.32
N GLY A 158 -14.71 -12.19 -5.61
CA GLY A 158 -15.83 -12.12 -4.68
C GLY A 158 -15.86 -13.35 -3.77
N LEU A 159 -16.42 -13.21 -2.57
CA LEU A 159 -16.65 -14.31 -1.65
C LEU A 159 -18.05 -14.21 -1.11
N GLY A 160 -18.81 -15.29 -1.21
CA GLY A 160 -19.98 -15.48 -0.37
C GLY A 160 -19.55 -15.93 1.01
N VAL A 161 -19.96 -15.22 2.06
CA VAL A 161 -19.63 -15.55 3.44
C VAL A 161 -20.87 -15.64 4.31
N ARG A 162 -20.86 -16.57 5.27
CA ARG A 162 -21.78 -16.60 6.39
C ARG A 162 -21.07 -16.03 7.61
N ALA A 163 -21.60 -14.93 8.14
CA ALA A 163 -21.11 -14.31 9.36
C ALA A 163 -22.08 -14.60 10.52
N GLU A 164 -21.53 -15.10 11.63
CA GLU A 164 -22.27 -15.32 12.87
C GLU A 164 -22.15 -14.06 13.75
N LEU A 165 -23.14 -13.16 13.65
CA LEU A 165 -23.10 -11.86 14.32
C LEU A 165 -23.86 -11.89 15.64
N SER A 166 -23.29 -11.29 16.68
CA SER A 166 -23.93 -11.13 17.99
C SER A 166 -23.81 -9.71 18.49
N SER A 167 -24.83 -9.22 19.20
CA SER A 167 -24.78 -7.96 19.95
C SER A 167 -24.06 -8.08 21.31
N GLY A 168 -23.51 -9.26 21.64
CA GLY A 168 -22.88 -9.57 22.93
C GLY A 168 -23.88 -10.00 24.02
N ALA A 169 -25.19 -9.87 23.76
CA ALA A 169 -26.27 -10.32 24.64
C ALA A 169 -27.23 -11.22 23.85
N GLY A 170 -27.02 -12.53 23.91
CA GLY A 170 -27.85 -13.54 23.25
C GLY A 170 -27.13 -14.34 22.15
N ASP A 171 -27.87 -15.27 21.54
CA ASP A 171 -27.37 -16.17 20.51
C ASP A 171 -26.92 -15.40 19.25
N SER A 172 -25.90 -15.92 18.56
CA SER A 172 -25.46 -15.37 17.29
C SER A 172 -26.52 -15.56 16.21
N VAL A 173 -26.74 -14.53 15.41
CA VAL A 173 -27.61 -14.59 14.25
C VAL A 173 -26.74 -14.82 13.01
N PRO A 174 -26.96 -15.91 12.27
CA PRO A 174 -26.28 -16.13 11.00
C PRO A 174 -26.83 -15.19 9.95
N VAL A 175 -25.95 -14.42 9.31
CA VAL A 175 -26.27 -13.58 8.16
C VAL A 175 -25.38 -13.90 6.98
N LEU A 176 -25.94 -13.77 5.78
CA LEU A 176 -25.21 -13.95 4.53
C LEU A 176 -24.72 -12.59 4.03
N ALA A 177 -23.44 -12.53 3.70
CA ALA A 177 -22.79 -11.35 3.17
C ALA A 177 -21.85 -11.71 2.04
N LYS A 178 -21.35 -10.70 1.36
CA LYS A 178 -20.31 -10.82 0.36
C LYS A 178 -19.12 -9.93 0.71
N LEU A 179 -17.93 -10.42 0.38
CA LEU A 179 -16.67 -9.68 0.42
C LEU A 179 -16.08 -9.66 -0.98
N TYR A 180 -15.40 -8.59 -1.34
CA TYR A 180 -14.71 -8.48 -2.62
C TYR A 180 -13.26 -8.09 -2.39
N PHE A 181 -12.38 -8.62 -3.23
CA PHE A 181 -10.97 -8.25 -3.27
C PHE A 181 -10.55 -7.91 -4.69
N ARG A 182 -9.87 -6.79 -4.87
CA ARG A 182 -9.30 -6.36 -6.14
C ARG A 182 -7.87 -6.85 -6.28
N ARG A 183 -7.48 -7.34 -7.46
CA ARG A 183 -6.08 -7.67 -7.78
C ARG A 183 -5.24 -6.40 -7.91
N GLY A 184 -4.38 -6.16 -6.92
CA GLY A 184 -3.30 -5.19 -7.01
C GLY A 184 -2.04 -5.78 -7.65
N GLU A 185 -0.97 -4.98 -7.76
CA GLU A 185 0.31 -5.41 -8.37
C GLU A 185 0.99 -6.57 -7.63
N ARG A 186 0.78 -6.68 -6.31
CA ARG A 186 1.48 -7.64 -5.44
C ARG A 186 0.58 -8.47 -4.52
N ALA A 187 -0.66 -8.04 -4.31
CA ALA A 187 -1.59 -8.67 -3.39
C ALA A 187 -3.04 -8.34 -3.77
N LEU A 188 -3.96 -9.12 -3.23
CA LEU A 188 -5.38 -8.80 -3.22
C LEU A 188 -5.65 -7.72 -2.16
N VAL A 189 -6.44 -6.71 -2.53
CA VAL A 189 -6.80 -5.57 -1.68
C VAL A 189 -8.29 -5.63 -1.40
N PRO A 190 -8.74 -5.54 -0.13
CA PRO A 190 -10.17 -5.56 0.18
C PRO A 190 -10.89 -4.39 -0.47
N VAL A 191 -12.14 -4.63 -0.83
CA VAL A 191 -13.03 -3.66 -1.47
C VAL A 191 -14.12 -3.27 -0.47
N SER A 192 -14.54 -2.01 -0.51
CA SER A 192 -15.61 -1.52 0.38
C SER A 192 -16.97 -2.14 0.04
N GLY A 193 -17.89 -2.21 1.00
CA GLY A 193 -19.25 -2.70 0.78
C GLY A 193 -20.04 -1.91 -0.27
N GLY A 194 -19.69 -0.63 -0.49
CA GLY A 194 -20.28 0.21 -1.54
C GLY A 194 -19.84 -0.21 -2.94
N GLU A 195 -18.55 -0.44 -3.15
CA GLU A 195 -18.03 -0.92 -4.43
C GLU A 195 -18.43 -2.40 -4.67
N ALA A 196 -18.52 -3.21 -3.61
CA ALA A 196 -19.10 -4.56 -3.69
C ALA A 196 -20.55 -4.56 -4.20
N ARG A 197 -21.38 -3.58 -3.79
CA ARG A 197 -22.73 -3.41 -4.34
C ARG A 197 -22.71 -3.12 -5.83
N GLU A 198 -21.82 -2.26 -6.30
CA GLU A 198 -21.71 -1.90 -7.72
C GLU A 198 -21.26 -3.10 -8.56
N ILE A 199 -20.32 -3.89 -8.06
CA ILE A 199 -19.91 -5.15 -8.69
C ILE A 199 -21.12 -6.10 -8.80
N GLU A 200 -21.94 -6.19 -7.75
CA GLU A 200 -23.14 -7.03 -7.73
C GLU A 200 -24.24 -6.53 -8.66
N ASP A 201 -24.47 -5.22 -8.74
CA ASP A 201 -25.43 -4.60 -9.67
C ASP A 201 -24.98 -4.86 -11.13
N PHE A 202 -23.68 -4.76 -11.41
CA PHE A 202 -23.10 -5.13 -12.70
C PHE A 202 -23.28 -6.62 -13.00
N VAL A 203 -22.91 -7.49 -12.06
CA VAL A 203 -23.03 -8.95 -12.19
C VAL A 203 -24.50 -9.31 -12.44
N SER A 204 -25.44 -8.71 -11.73
CA SER A 204 -26.87 -8.99 -11.86
C SER A 204 -27.47 -8.49 -13.18
N SER A 205 -26.90 -7.43 -13.78
CA SER A 205 -27.37 -6.85 -15.05
C SER A 205 -26.70 -7.46 -16.29
N ALA A 206 -25.59 -8.19 -16.12
CA ALA A 206 -24.89 -8.84 -17.22
C ALA A 206 -25.73 -10.01 -17.82
N PRO A 207 -25.89 -10.09 -19.15
CA PRO A 207 -26.64 -11.16 -19.79
C PRO A 207 -26.03 -12.54 -19.51
N SER A 208 -26.87 -13.46 -19.03
CA SER A 208 -26.51 -14.84 -18.71
C SER A 208 -26.04 -15.60 -19.96
N GLY A 209 -24.75 -15.60 -20.27
CA GLY A 209 -24.22 -16.41 -21.37
C GLY A 209 -22.90 -15.96 -21.99
N GLU A 210 -22.46 -14.73 -21.77
CA GLU A 210 -21.17 -14.27 -22.32
C GLU A 210 -20.02 -14.68 -21.40
N ARG A 211 -19.43 -15.87 -21.67
CA ARG A 211 -18.09 -16.21 -21.19
C ARG A 211 -17.07 -15.31 -21.90
N GLY A 212 -16.91 -14.08 -21.42
CA GLY A 212 -16.00 -13.09 -21.98
C GLY A 212 -14.55 -13.35 -21.55
N ALA A 213 -13.65 -13.48 -22.53
CA ALA A 213 -12.20 -13.66 -22.43
C ALA A 213 -11.71 -14.97 -21.77
N ASP A 214 -10.61 -15.53 -22.27
CA ASP A 214 -9.98 -16.73 -21.71
C ASP A 214 -9.64 -16.53 -20.22
N PHE A 215 -10.41 -17.18 -19.35
CA PHE A 215 -10.13 -17.28 -17.92
C PHE A 215 -9.13 -18.42 -17.71
N ALA A 216 -7.85 -18.12 -17.88
CA ALA A 216 -6.79 -19.01 -17.42
C ALA A 216 -6.49 -18.70 -15.95
N SER A 217 -7.37 -19.11 -15.03
CA SER A 217 -7.07 -19.02 -13.59
C SER A 217 -6.65 -20.39 -13.04
N ASP A 218 -5.49 -20.43 -12.38
CA ASP A 218 -5.13 -21.50 -11.46
C ASP A 218 -6.02 -21.35 -10.22
N ALA A 219 -7.12 -22.10 -10.18
CA ALA A 219 -8.11 -22.03 -9.11
C ALA A 219 -7.47 -22.25 -7.72
N ALA A 220 -6.42 -23.07 -7.62
CA ALA A 220 -5.73 -23.31 -6.36
C ALA A 220 -4.97 -22.06 -5.88
N GLY A 221 -4.28 -21.37 -6.78
CA GLY A 221 -3.61 -20.10 -6.50
C GLY A 221 -4.58 -19.00 -6.10
N ALA A 222 -5.69 -18.86 -6.82
CA ALA A 222 -6.73 -17.86 -6.50
C ALA A 222 -7.35 -18.08 -5.10
N ILE A 223 -7.62 -19.34 -4.74
CA ILE A 223 -8.13 -19.68 -3.40
C ILE A 223 -7.12 -19.29 -2.31
N ALA A 224 -5.85 -19.62 -2.49
CA ALA A 224 -4.80 -19.30 -1.52
C ALA A 224 -4.62 -17.79 -1.32
N ASP A 225 -4.63 -17.03 -2.42
CA ASP A 225 -4.55 -15.56 -2.40
C ASP A 225 -5.72 -14.95 -1.65
N VAL A 226 -6.93 -15.45 -1.89
CA VAL A 226 -8.17 -14.95 -1.25
C VAL A 226 -8.15 -15.20 0.26
N PHE A 227 -7.77 -16.40 0.72
CA PHE A 227 -7.65 -16.66 2.16
C PHE A 227 -6.54 -15.83 2.82
N SER A 228 -5.44 -15.60 2.12
CA SER A 228 -4.37 -14.70 2.59
C SER A 228 -4.87 -13.26 2.71
N ALA A 229 -5.73 -12.82 1.78
CA ALA A 229 -6.32 -11.49 1.81
C ALA A 229 -7.33 -11.31 2.95
N ILE A 230 -8.11 -12.34 3.29
CA ILE A 230 -8.97 -12.33 4.49
C ILE A 230 -8.13 -12.20 5.75
N ASP A 231 -7.06 -12.98 5.90
CA ASP A 231 -6.19 -12.89 7.08
C ASP A 231 -5.53 -11.50 7.19
N ALA A 232 -5.15 -10.90 6.05
CA ALA A 232 -4.66 -9.52 6.03
C ALA A 232 -5.74 -8.51 6.44
N LEU A 233 -6.97 -8.63 5.93
CA LEU A 233 -8.10 -7.76 6.29
C LEU A 233 -8.43 -7.84 7.80
N LEU A 234 -8.39 -9.02 8.38
CA LEU A 234 -8.66 -9.21 9.81
C LEU A 234 -7.57 -8.63 10.73
N ARG A 235 -6.40 -8.30 10.17
CA ARG A 235 -5.26 -7.70 10.87
C ARG A 235 -4.99 -6.25 10.46
N ASP A 236 -5.77 -5.69 9.53
CA ASP A 236 -5.56 -4.33 9.02
C ASP A 236 -6.26 -3.31 9.91
N ASP A 237 -5.53 -2.28 10.33
CA ASP A 237 -6.09 -1.17 11.11
C ASP A 237 -6.79 -0.13 10.20
N ARG A 238 -6.60 -0.22 8.88
CA ARG A 238 -7.12 0.74 7.90
C ARG A 238 -8.52 0.41 7.40
N HIS A 239 -8.85 -0.87 7.26
CA HIS A 239 -10.16 -1.34 6.80
C HIS A 239 -10.74 -2.27 7.85
N THR A 240 -11.93 -1.98 8.37
CA THR A 240 -12.60 -2.93 9.25
C THR A 240 -13.37 -3.96 8.41
N LEU A 241 -13.52 -5.18 8.93
CA LEU A 241 -14.37 -6.19 8.28
C LEU A 241 -15.78 -5.66 8.00
N ALA A 242 -16.31 -4.82 8.90
CA ALA A 242 -17.63 -4.21 8.75
C ALA A 242 -17.73 -3.31 7.51
N ASP A 243 -16.67 -2.55 7.19
CA ASP A 243 -16.64 -1.64 6.04
C ASP A 243 -16.62 -2.38 4.71
N CYS A 244 -16.17 -3.64 4.71
CA CYS A 244 -16.03 -4.47 3.51
C CYS A 244 -17.21 -5.42 3.29
N LEU A 245 -18.02 -5.72 4.32
CA LEU A 245 -19.15 -6.63 4.21
C LEU A 245 -20.32 -5.97 3.45
N TYR A 246 -20.73 -6.61 2.36
CA TYR A 246 -21.93 -6.25 1.62
C TYR A 246 -23.06 -7.24 1.88
N PHE A 247 -24.17 -6.76 2.42
CA PHE A 247 -25.39 -7.54 2.64
C PHE A 247 -26.35 -7.33 1.46
N GLY A 248 -26.35 -8.28 0.52
CA GLY A 248 -27.16 -8.17 -0.69
C GLY A 248 -28.66 -8.36 -0.48
N ARG A 249 -29.07 -9.11 0.55
CA ARG A 249 -30.48 -9.45 0.81
C ARG A 249 -31.11 -8.55 1.85
N ASP A 250 -32.38 -8.19 1.65
CA ASP A 250 -33.15 -7.38 2.60
C ASP A 250 -33.25 -8.06 3.97
N ARG A 251 -33.53 -9.36 4.01
CA ARG A 251 -33.57 -10.14 5.24
C ARG A 251 -32.28 -10.02 6.07
N ASP A 252 -31.12 -10.13 5.43
CA ASP A 252 -29.83 -10.03 6.12
C ASP A 252 -29.56 -8.59 6.59
N ARG A 253 -29.90 -7.58 5.77
CA ARG A 253 -29.83 -6.16 6.15
C ARG A 253 -30.71 -5.85 7.36
N GLU A 254 -31.94 -6.36 7.38
CA GLU A 254 -32.90 -6.21 8.48
C GLU A 254 -32.38 -6.87 9.75
N ALA A 255 -31.89 -8.11 9.66
CA ALA A 255 -31.31 -8.83 10.80
C ALA A 255 -30.13 -8.07 11.43
N VAL A 256 -29.23 -7.53 10.60
CA VAL A 256 -28.13 -6.67 11.08
C VAL A 256 -28.68 -5.41 11.74
N ALA A 257 -29.64 -4.73 11.12
CA ALA A 257 -30.24 -3.52 11.69
C ALA A 257 -30.93 -3.78 13.04
N GLU A 258 -31.61 -4.92 13.21
CA GLU A 258 -32.20 -5.33 14.48
C GLU A 258 -31.14 -5.62 15.55
N LEU A 259 -30.04 -6.27 15.20
CA LEU A 259 -28.93 -6.49 16.12
C LEU A 259 -28.31 -5.15 16.56
N VAL A 260 -28.14 -4.21 15.63
CA VAL A 260 -27.62 -2.86 15.94
C VAL A 260 -28.56 -2.11 16.89
N LYS A 261 -29.89 -2.20 16.70
CA LYS A 261 -30.87 -1.59 17.62
C LYS A 261 -30.81 -2.15 19.05
N LYS A 262 -30.32 -3.37 19.22
CA LYS A 262 -30.17 -4.03 20.53
C LYS A 262 -28.85 -3.67 21.23
N LEU A 263 -27.96 -2.93 20.56
CA LEU A 263 -26.70 -2.50 21.16
C LEU A 263 -26.94 -1.36 22.17
N PRO A 264 -26.17 -1.30 23.28
CA PRO A 264 -26.18 -0.16 24.18
C PRO A 264 -25.76 1.12 23.44
N SER A 265 -26.52 2.20 23.63
CA SER A 265 -26.55 3.42 22.81
C SER A 265 -25.24 4.20 22.69
N GLU A 266 -24.19 3.89 23.47
CA GLU A 266 -22.97 4.71 23.50
C GLU A 266 -21.66 3.99 23.12
N ARG A 267 -21.59 2.65 23.12
CA ARG A 267 -20.33 1.90 22.82
C ARG A 267 -20.48 0.48 22.25
N GLY A 268 -21.69 0.03 21.93
CA GLY A 268 -21.85 -1.34 21.43
C GLY A 268 -21.32 -1.51 20.01
N SER A 269 -20.56 -2.58 19.77
CA SER A 269 -20.23 -3.07 18.42
C SER A 269 -20.78 -4.49 18.25
N LEU A 270 -21.14 -4.85 17.02
CA LEU A 270 -21.46 -6.24 16.70
C LEU A 270 -20.17 -7.06 16.70
N VAL A 271 -20.23 -8.24 17.32
CA VAL A 271 -19.13 -9.20 17.33
C VAL A 271 -19.41 -10.28 16.30
N CYS A 272 -18.49 -10.46 15.35
CA CYS A 272 -18.48 -11.61 14.47
C CYS A 272 -17.76 -12.77 15.17
N THR A 273 -18.53 -13.77 15.60
CA THR A 273 -18.02 -14.94 16.34
C THR A 273 -17.51 -16.05 15.42
N GLY A 274 -17.91 -16.02 14.15
CA GLY A 274 -17.46 -16.96 13.14
C GLY A 274 -17.72 -16.42 11.74
N LEU A 275 -16.74 -16.61 10.86
CA LEU A 275 -16.84 -16.30 9.44
C LEU A 275 -16.58 -17.58 8.64
N ARG A 276 -17.56 -18.02 7.85
CA ARG A 276 -17.43 -19.18 6.97
C ARG A 276 -17.51 -18.74 5.51
N VAL A 277 -16.48 -19.04 4.73
CA VAL A 277 -16.51 -18.86 3.27
C VAL A 277 -17.38 -19.95 2.66
N LEU A 278 -18.41 -19.53 1.93
CA LEU A 278 -19.39 -20.39 1.27
C LEU A 278 -19.00 -20.65 -0.19
N GLY A 279 -18.33 -19.68 -0.82
CA GLY A 279 -17.72 -19.85 -2.12
C GLY A 279 -17.03 -18.56 -2.57
N ILE A 280 -16.29 -18.66 -3.68
CA ILE A 280 -15.44 -17.60 -4.22
C ILE A 280 -15.87 -17.41 -5.67
N SER A 281 -16.00 -16.18 -6.15
CA SER A 281 -16.30 -15.81 -7.54
C SER A 281 -15.17 -14.97 -8.14
N HIS A 282 -15.05 -14.93 -9.47
CA HIS A 282 -14.08 -14.07 -10.17
C HIS A 282 -14.81 -13.22 -11.20
N VAL A 283 -14.61 -11.91 -11.13
CA VAL A 283 -15.23 -10.92 -12.02
C VAL A 283 -14.11 -10.08 -12.64
N LYS A 284 -14.11 -9.97 -13.96
CA LYS A 284 -13.26 -9.00 -14.67
C LYS A 284 -14.10 -7.78 -15.03
N LEU A 285 -13.71 -6.62 -14.52
CA LEU A 285 -14.40 -5.35 -14.79
C LEU A 285 -13.47 -4.37 -15.50
N PRO A 286 -14.01 -3.49 -16.36
CA PRO A 286 -13.19 -2.46 -16.96
C PRO A 286 -12.66 -1.48 -15.90
N ASP A 287 -11.37 -1.16 -15.95
CA ASP A 287 -10.73 -0.12 -15.13
C ASP A 287 -10.03 0.93 -15.99
N SER A 288 -10.37 2.20 -15.82
CA SER A 288 -9.65 3.29 -16.47
C SER A 288 -8.63 3.88 -15.51
N VAL A 289 -7.37 3.92 -15.92
CA VAL A 289 -6.29 4.49 -15.11
C VAL A 289 -5.90 5.84 -15.67
N TYR A 290 -5.81 6.85 -14.82
CA TYR A 290 -5.37 8.18 -15.18
C TYR A 290 -4.13 8.55 -14.37
N ASP A 291 -3.10 9.03 -15.05
CA ASP A 291 -1.92 9.61 -14.42
C ASP A 291 -2.11 11.15 -14.40
N VAL A 292 -1.99 11.76 -13.21
CA VAL A 292 -1.97 13.22 -13.04
C VAL A 292 -0.52 13.66 -13.01
N LEU A 293 -0.11 14.44 -14.01
CA LEU A 293 1.26 14.89 -14.20
C LEU A 293 1.46 16.31 -13.67
N ASN A 294 2.64 16.55 -13.13
CA ASN A 294 3.14 17.87 -12.77
C ASN A 294 4.50 18.08 -13.43
N GLY A 295 4.58 18.99 -14.39
CA GLY A 295 5.81 19.22 -15.16
C GLY A 295 6.31 17.96 -15.90
N GLY A 296 5.38 17.11 -16.37
CA GLY A 296 5.69 15.86 -17.08
C GLY A 296 6.00 14.65 -16.18
N VAL A 297 6.01 14.81 -14.85
CA VAL A 297 6.22 13.71 -13.89
C VAL A 297 4.90 13.31 -13.27
N THR A 298 4.59 12.01 -13.27
CA THR A 298 3.39 11.47 -12.61
C THR A 298 3.46 11.69 -11.09
N ALA A 299 2.51 12.44 -10.54
CA ALA A 299 2.43 12.72 -9.10
C ALA A 299 1.27 11.99 -8.43
N LEU A 300 0.14 11.85 -9.13
CA LEU A 300 -1.02 11.09 -8.66
C LEU A 300 -1.43 10.08 -9.71
N ARG A 301 -2.06 9.00 -9.26
CA ARG A 301 -2.70 8.00 -10.11
C ARG A 301 -4.13 7.80 -9.64
N ALA A 302 -5.07 8.02 -10.55
CA ALA A 302 -6.46 7.66 -10.34
C ALA A 302 -6.75 6.33 -11.03
N THR A 303 -7.52 5.47 -10.37
CA THR A 303 -8.11 4.27 -10.96
C THR A 303 -9.62 4.41 -10.84
N VAL A 304 -10.32 4.31 -11.95
CA VAL A 304 -11.76 4.51 -12.07
C VAL A 304 -12.36 3.16 -12.41
N SER A 305 -13.20 2.67 -11.51
CA SER A 305 -13.87 1.37 -11.67
C SER A 305 -15.01 1.47 -12.70
N ALA A 306 -15.53 0.32 -13.11
CA ALA A 306 -16.68 0.21 -14.00
C ALA A 306 -17.94 0.94 -13.48
N GLY A 307 -18.09 1.08 -12.16
CA GLY A 307 -19.16 1.86 -11.53
C GLY A 307 -18.93 3.38 -11.53
N GLY A 308 -17.83 3.86 -12.12
CA GLY A 308 -17.47 5.28 -12.16
C GLY A 308 -16.84 5.80 -10.85
N ARG A 309 -16.64 4.95 -9.84
CA ARG A 309 -15.97 5.33 -8.59
C ARG A 309 -14.47 5.42 -8.77
N MET A 310 -13.89 6.50 -8.25
CA MET A 310 -12.48 6.83 -8.41
C MET A 310 -11.68 6.53 -7.13
N THR A 311 -10.52 5.88 -7.27
CA THR A 311 -9.50 5.76 -6.23
C THR A 311 -8.28 6.57 -6.62
N LEU A 312 -7.88 7.55 -5.81
CA LEU A 312 -6.75 8.43 -6.06
C LEU A 312 -5.59 8.08 -5.12
N THR A 313 -4.42 7.79 -5.69
CA THR A 313 -3.20 7.43 -4.95
C THR A 313 -2.07 8.41 -5.25
N CYS A 314 -1.30 8.78 -4.22
CA CYS A 314 -0.09 9.57 -4.35
C CYS A 314 1.09 8.68 -4.78
N VAL A 315 1.59 8.86 -6.00
CA VAL A 315 2.66 8.01 -6.56
C VAL A 315 3.97 8.09 -5.77
N PRO A 316 4.45 9.27 -5.33
CA PRO A 316 5.68 9.37 -4.55
C PRO A 316 5.70 8.58 -3.22
N CYS A 317 4.57 8.38 -2.56
CA CYS A 317 4.53 7.76 -1.23
C CYS A 317 3.61 6.53 -1.12
N GLY A 318 2.82 6.23 -2.15
CA GLY A 318 1.91 5.10 -2.21
C GLY A 318 0.65 5.24 -1.35
N VAL A 319 0.39 6.41 -0.75
CA VAL A 319 -0.80 6.64 0.09
C VAL A 319 -2.03 6.89 -0.77
N THR A 320 -3.12 6.21 -0.47
CA THR A 320 -4.45 6.47 -1.04
C THR A 320 -5.04 7.74 -0.42
N LEU A 321 -5.31 8.74 -1.25
CA LEU A 321 -5.90 10.02 -0.84
C LEU A 321 -7.42 9.97 -0.85
N MET A 322 -7.98 9.24 -1.81
CA MET A 322 -9.42 9.02 -1.96
C MET A 322 -9.62 7.58 -2.41
N GLU A 323 -10.60 6.89 -1.86
CA GLU A 323 -10.86 5.49 -2.15
C GLU A 323 -12.31 5.31 -2.57
N SER A 324 -12.52 4.76 -3.77
CA SER A 324 -13.84 4.48 -4.33
C SER A 324 -14.84 5.64 -4.19
N GLY A 325 -14.37 6.86 -4.49
CA GLY A 325 -15.13 8.12 -4.42
C GLY A 325 -15.30 8.70 -3.01
N ARG A 326 -14.63 8.14 -2.00
CA ARG A 326 -14.74 8.57 -0.60
C ARG A 326 -13.43 9.14 -0.08
N ILE A 327 -13.53 10.23 0.66
CA ILE A 327 -12.44 10.84 1.40
C ILE A 327 -12.69 10.58 2.88
N TYR A 328 -11.76 9.86 3.50
CA TYR A 328 -11.79 9.59 4.93
C TYR A 328 -11.08 10.70 5.68
N CYS A 329 -11.83 11.39 6.54
CA CYS A 329 -11.33 12.44 7.42
C CYS A 329 -11.39 11.95 8.86
N THR A 330 -10.33 12.20 9.63
CA THR A 330 -10.33 11.99 11.09
C THR A 330 -10.01 13.33 11.74
N ASP A 331 -10.97 13.86 12.50
CA ASP A 331 -10.78 15.08 13.26
C ASP A 331 -9.63 14.91 14.25
N LYS A 332 -8.64 15.78 14.17
CA LYS A 332 -7.42 15.66 14.99
C LYS A 332 -7.64 16.02 16.46
N GLU A 333 -8.69 16.77 16.78
CA GLU A 333 -9.00 17.21 18.14
C GLU A 333 -9.94 16.21 18.84
N THR A 334 -10.98 15.77 18.13
CA THR A 334 -12.02 14.90 18.71
C THR A 334 -11.78 13.41 18.43
N GLY A 335 -10.97 13.08 17.42
CA GLY A 335 -10.80 11.71 16.93
C GLY A 335 -12.00 11.19 16.12
N GLU A 336 -13.01 12.02 15.88
CA GLU A 336 -14.22 11.65 15.14
C GLU A 336 -13.90 11.39 13.66
N ARG A 337 -14.47 10.32 13.10
CA ARG A 337 -14.30 9.98 11.69
C ARG A 337 -15.49 10.47 10.88
N ARG A 338 -15.21 11.21 9.82
CA ARG A 338 -16.20 11.68 8.84
C ARG A 338 -15.81 11.19 7.45
N VAL A 339 -16.81 10.73 6.69
CA VAL A 339 -16.65 10.32 5.29
C VAL A 339 -17.31 11.37 4.41
N ILE A 340 -16.57 11.86 3.41
CA ILE A 340 -17.08 12.84 2.44
C ILE A 340 -17.03 12.21 1.04
N GLU A 341 -18.12 12.32 0.30
CA GLU A 341 -18.26 11.82 -1.08
C GLU A 341 -18.37 13.00 -2.05
N PRO A 342 -17.30 13.37 -2.79
CA PRO A 342 -17.39 14.41 -3.80
C PRO A 342 -18.27 13.96 -4.98
N ASP A 343 -19.13 14.85 -5.48
CA ASP A 343 -19.92 14.63 -6.68
C ASP A 343 -19.11 14.94 -7.93
N LEU A 344 -18.53 13.92 -8.56
CA LEU A 344 -17.71 14.09 -9.77
C LEU A 344 -18.48 14.62 -10.99
N GLY A 345 -19.80 14.78 -10.92
CA GLY A 345 -20.65 15.38 -11.95
C GLY A 345 -20.78 16.90 -11.89
N GLU A 346 -20.41 17.53 -10.77
CA GLU A 346 -20.51 18.99 -10.57
C GLU A 346 -19.14 19.68 -10.65
N GLU A 347 -19.09 20.95 -11.09
CA GLU A 347 -17.82 21.70 -11.20
C GLU A 347 -17.10 21.87 -9.86
N ASP A 348 -17.86 22.12 -8.79
CA ASP A 348 -17.36 22.27 -7.41
C ASP A 348 -17.36 20.95 -6.63
N LEU A 349 -17.67 19.85 -7.31
CA LEU A 349 -17.73 18.51 -6.75
C LEU A 349 -18.72 18.33 -5.59
N GLY A 350 -19.75 19.17 -5.51
CA GLY A 350 -20.69 19.21 -4.38
C GLY A 350 -20.04 19.57 -3.03
N LEU A 351 -18.82 20.14 -3.02
CA LEU A 351 -18.09 20.49 -1.80
C LEU A 351 -18.24 21.98 -1.47
N SER A 352 -18.62 22.29 -0.23
CA SER A 352 -18.56 23.67 0.28
C SER A 352 -17.13 24.07 0.63
N ASP A 353 -16.85 25.38 0.72
CA ASP A 353 -15.54 25.88 1.19
C ASP A 353 -15.18 25.31 2.57
N ALA A 354 -16.16 25.15 3.45
CA ALA A 354 -15.98 24.54 4.77
C ALA A 354 -15.58 23.05 4.68
N ASP A 355 -16.17 22.29 3.75
CA ASP A 355 -15.78 20.89 3.53
C ASP A 355 -14.36 20.80 2.96
N ILE A 356 -13.99 21.69 2.05
CA ILE A 356 -12.63 21.75 1.47
C ILE A 356 -11.59 22.02 2.56
N GLU A 357 -11.84 23.00 3.43
CA GLU A 357 -10.94 23.31 4.56
C GLU A 357 -10.85 22.13 5.53
N TYR A 358 -11.99 21.52 5.86
CA TYR A 358 -12.03 20.36 6.75
C TYR A 358 -11.27 19.16 6.18
N ILE A 359 -11.45 18.84 4.89
CA ILE A 359 -10.72 17.77 4.19
C ILE A 359 -9.22 18.03 4.25
N ARG A 360 -8.77 19.25 3.96
CA ARG A 360 -7.33 19.58 3.97
C ARG A 360 -6.74 19.50 5.37
N ALA A 361 -7.49 19.81 6.42
CA ALA A 361 -7.01 19.74 7.80
C ALA A 361 -6.95 18.28 8.35
N ASN A 362 -7.94 17.47 7.98
CA ASN A 362 -8.27 16.21 8.67
C ASN A 362 -8.15 14.95 7.79
N SER A 363 -7.70 15.04 6.54
CA SER A 363 -7.49 13.88 5.65
C SER A 363 -6.04 13.77 5.17
N ALA A 364 -5.76 12.69 4.43
CA ALA A 364 -4.48 12.50 3.78
C ALA A 364 -4.13 13.66 2.81
N PHE A 365 -5.09 14.35 2.20
CA PHE A 365 -4.79 15.44 1.25
C PHE A 365 -3.89 16.54 1.83
N GLY A 366 -4.05 16.89 3.11
CA GLY A 366 -3.28 17.94 3.77
C GLY A 366 -1.77 17.68 3.88
N GLU A 367 -1.35 16.42 3.78
CA GLU A 367 0.04 16.00 4.03
C GLU A 367 0.81 15.64 2.76
N HIS A 368 0.18 15.81 1.58
CA HIS A 368 0.70 15.31 0.31
C HIS A 368 0.94 16.43 -0.68
N LEU A 369 2.03 16.29 -1.47
CA LEU A 369 2.39 17.20 -2.56
C LEU A 369 2.47 18.69 -2.17
N MET A 370 2.81 18.95 -0.92
CA MET A 370 2.95 20.30 -0.36
C MET A 370 4.16 21.03 -0.97
N PRO A 371 4.13 22.38 -1.01
CA PRO A 371 5.32 23.18 -1.30
C PRO A 371 6.42 22.84 -0.29
N ASN A 372 7.61 22.56 -0.79
CA ASN A 372 8.73 22.18 0.05
C ASN A 372 9.25 23.38 0.85
N LYS A 373 9.25 23.27 2.19
CA LYS A 373 9.94 24.20 3.09
C LYS A 373 11.40 23.78 3.33
N CYS A 374 12.05 23.20 2.33
CA CYS A 374 13.38 22.64 2.48
C CYS A 374 14.40 23.73 2.82
N GLY A 375 15.41 23.36 3.61
CA GLY A 375 16.55 24.22 3.92
C GLY A 375 17.34 24.72 2.69
N ASN A 376 17.10 24.16 1.49
CA ASN A 376 17.61 24.71 0.24
C ASN A 376 16.61 25.70 -0.40
N PRO A 377 16.93 27.01 -0.46
CA PRO A 377 16.05 28.01 -1.08
C PRO A 377 15.83 27.80 -2.59
N LYS A 378 16.64 26.96 -3.25
CA LYS A 378 16.48 26.61 -4.67
C LYS A 378 15.57 25.40 -4.89
N CYS A 379 15.19 24.67 -3.85
CA CYS A 379 14.38 23.46 -4.01
C CYS A 379 12.91 23.81 -4.23
N ARG A 380 12.44 23.62 -5.46
CA ARG A 380 11.03 23.81 -5.86
C ARG A 380 10.23 22.51 -5.92
N ARG A 381 10.82 21.39 -5.44
CA ARG A 381 10.12 20.10 -5.42
C ARG A 381 8.88 20.20 -4.55
N ARG A 382 7.92 19.32 -4.81
CA ARG A 382 6.77 19.09 -3.94
C ARG A 382 6.95 17.75 -3.29
N VAL A 383 6.72 17.67 -2.00
CA VAL A 383 6.98 16.46 -1.22
C VAL A 383 5.84 16.20 -0.27
N CYS A 384 5.64 14.92 0.01
CA CYS A 384 4.70 14.47 1.03
C CYS A 384 5.42 14.51 2.39
N THR A 385 4.70 14.74 3.48
CA THR A 385 5.25 14.79 4.84
C THR A 385 6.11 13.57 5.16
N ARG A 386 5.64 12.37 4.77
CA ARG A 386 6.37 11.10 4.96
C ARG A 386 7.71 11.00 4.22
N ARG A 387 7.94 11.85 3.22
CA ARG A 387 9.19 11.94 2.44
C ARG A 387 10.09 13.10 2.90
N MET A 388 9.68 13.83 3.93
CA MET A 388 10.51 14.83 4.59
C MET A 388 11.18 14.23 5.82
N GLU A 389 12.36 14.74 6.13
CA GLU A 389 13.16 14.36 7.29
C GLU A 389 13.72 15.60 7.96
N ASN A 390 13.64 15.65 9.29
CA ASN A 390 14.26 16.72 10.05
C ASN A 390 15.74 16.39 10.28
N ILE A 391 16.62 17.16 9.65
CA ILE A 391 18.08 17.02 9.78
C ILE A 391 18.70 18.07 10.72
N GLY A 392 17.90 19.01 11.22
CA GLY A 392 18.32 19.94 12.26
C GLY A 392 17.97 19.34 13.61
N GLY A 393 18.97 19.14 14.48
CA GLY A 393 18.77 18.53 15.81
C GLY A 393 17.64 19.19 16.59
N GLU A 394 17.94 20.29 17.30
CA GLU A 394 16.92 21.01 18.10
C GLU A 394 16.10 22.02 17.28
N LYS A 395 16.63 22.51 16.15
CA LYS A 395 15.93 23.43 15.26
C LYS A 395 15.34 22.67 14.08
N GLU A 396 14.04 22.77 13.86
CA GLU A 396 13.37 22.14 12.73
C GLU A 396 14.00 22.59 11.40
N ARG A 397 14.66 21.66 10.71
CA ARG A 397 15.20 21.82 9.35
C ARG A 397 14.80 20.63 8.52
N LEU A 398 13.66 20.77 7.85
CA LEU A 398 13.14 19.73 6.99
C LEU A 398 13.89 19.70 5.66
N VAL A 399 14.21 18.51 5.18
CA VAL A 399 14.69 18.25 3.82
C VAL A 399 13.97 17.04 3.23
N CYS A 400 14.00 16.90 1.91
CA CYS A 400 13.54 15.68 1.27
C CYS A 400 14.52 14.54 1.58
N ARG A 401 14.03 13.32 1.82
CA ARG A 401 14.90 12.13 1.98
C ARG A 401 15.85 11.93 0.79
N ASP A 402 15.33 12.15 -0.42
CA ASP A 402 16.07 12.01 -1.67
C ASP A 402 16.60 13.37 -2.19
N CYS A 403 17.10 14.22 -1.28
CA CYS A 403 17.63 15.53 -1.60
C CYS A 403 18.90 15.40 -2.47
N PRO A 404 18.94 15.97 -3.69
CA PRO A 404 20.09 15.84 -4.58
C PRO A 404 21.20 16.88 -4.28
N TYR A 405 21.04 17.68 -3.23
CA TYR A 405 21.87 18.84 -2.94
C TYR A 405 22.87 18.53 -1.81
N PRO A 406 24.09 18.08 -2.14
CA PRO A 406 25.09 17.70 -1.14
C PRO A 406 25.53 18.88 -0.27
N GLU A 407 25.37 20.12 -0.74
CA GLU A 407 25.63 21.32 0.06
C GLU A 407 24.65 21.51 1.22
N VAL A 408 23.54 20.77 1.22
CA VAL A 408 22.51 20.79 2.27
C VAL A 408 22.48 19.49 3.05
N VAL A 409 22.64 18.35 2.38
CA VAL A 409 22.52 17.02 2.99
C VAL A 409 23.75 16.18 2.73
N PHE A 410 24.34 15.65 3.80
CA PHE A 410 25.39 14.64 3.76
C PHE A 410 24.86 13.34 4.34
N VAL A 411 25.13 12.22 3.66
CA VAL A 411 24.79 10.89 4.14
C VAL A 411 26.02 10.32 4.83
N SER A 412 25.93 10.11 6.15
CA SER A 412 26.99 9.44 6.91
C SER A 412 27.21 7.99 6.42
N GLY A 413 28.32 7.38 6.81
CA GLY A 413 28.59 5.96 6.52
C GLY A 413 27.53 5.00 7.08
N GLU A 414 26.75 5.44 8.09
CA GLU A 414 25.63 4.69 8.69
C GLU A 414 24.29 4.94 7.98
N GLY A 415 24.26 5.73 6.91
CA GLY A 415 23.05 6.07 6.16
C GLY A 415 22.20 7.19 6.77
N LYS A 416 22.64 7.80 7.88
CA LYS A 416 21.95 8.94 8.51
C LYS A 416 22.15 10.22 7.72
N LEU A 417 21.06 10.96 7.46
CA LEU A 417 21.10 12.29 6.84
C LEU A 417 21.53 13.34 7.86
N MET A 418 22.51 14.16 7.47
CA MET A 418 23.06 15.24 8.29
C MET A 418 23.06 16.55 7.51
N TYR A 419 22.93 17.67 8.22
CA TYR A 419 22.99 18.99 7.60
C TYR A 419 24.44 19.39 7.30
N THR A 420 24.83 19.35 6.03
CA THR A 420 26.22 19.55 5.58
C THR A 420 26.87 20.83 6.15
N PRO A 421 26.18 21.99 6.22
CA PRO A 421 26.80 23.21 6.76
C PRO A 421 27.17 23.15 8.25
N ASP A 422 26.61 22.22 9.03
CA ASP A 422 26.97 22.00 10.44
C ASP A 422 28.10 20.97 10.61
N LEU A 423 28.61 20.42 9.51
CA LEU A 423 29.71 19.46 9.51
C LEU A 423 31.06 20.12 9.20
N ALA A 424 32.13 19.49 9.64
CA ALA A 424 33.50 19.79 9.27
C ALA A 424 34.22 18.51 8.82
N PHE A 425 35.15 18.65 7.88
CA PHE A 425 35.95 17.53 7.41
C PHE A 425 37.03 17.18 8.44
N ALA A 426 36.93 16.01 9.07
CA ALA A 426 37.93 15.50 10.00
C ALA A 426 38.96 14.66 9.24
N ARG A 427 40.24 15.02 9.39
CA ARG A 427 41.35 14.41 8.65
C ARG A 427 41.74 13.01 9.13
N ASP A 428 41.46 12.69 10.38
CA ASP A 428 41.68 11.36 10.95
C ASP A 428 40.68 10.33 10.43
N GLU A 429 39.41 10.71 10.25
CA GLU A 429 38.36 9.82 9.73
C GLU A 429 38.16 9.94 8.20
N MET A 430 38.77 10.95 7.57
CA MET A 430 38.62 11.25 6.14
C MET A 430 37.15 11.44 5.72
N THR A 431 36.33 11.99 6.61
CA THR A 431 34.88 12.18 6.40
C THR A 431 34.36 13.48 7.05
N LEU A 432 33.10 13.83 6.77
CA LEU A 432 32.41 14.95 7.42
C LEU A 432 31.79 14.48 8.74
N VAL A 433 32.10 15.21 9.82
CA VAL A 433 31.62 14.96 11.18
C VAL A 433 31.04 16.24 11.79
N PRO A 434 30.18 16.17 12.84
CA PRO A 434 29.62 17.35 13.49
C PRO A 434 30.69 18.31 13.98
N LYS A 435 30.54 19.62 13.70
CA LYS A 435 31.52 20.65 14.11
C LYS A 435 31.83 20.65 15.60
N GLU A 436 30.83 20.37 16.42
CA GLU A 436 30.92 20.26 17.88
C GLU A 436 31.86 19.13 18.36
N ASP A 437 32.00 18.07 17.56
CA ASP A 437 32.90 16.95 17.83
C ASP A 437 34.31 17.16 17.29
N THR A 438 34.55 18.25 16.54
CA THR A 438 35.84 18.54 15.92
C THR A 438 36.66 19.59 16.63
N GLN A 439 37.98 19.51 16.44
CA GLN A 439 38.95 20.51 16.90
C GLN A 439 40.04 20.70 15.86
N THR A 440 40.71 21.86 15.91
CA THR A 440 41.82 22.19 15.02
C THR A 440 43.17 21.95 15.70
N CYS A 441 44.10 21.34 14.97
CA CYS A 441 45.48 21.19 15.41
C CYS A 441 46.13 22.58 15.52
N SER A 442 46.71 22.93 16.67
CA SER A 442 47.30 24.26 16.86
C SER A 442 48.56 24.51 16.02
N CYS A 443 49.15 23.45 15.44
CA CYS A 443 50.35 23.55 14.60
C CYS A 443 50.03 23.61 13.10
N CYS A 444 49.17 22.73 12.58
CA CYS A 444 48.85 22.71 11.14
C CYS A 444 47.48 23.28 10.79
N SER A 445 46.68 23.71 11.78
CA SER A 445 45.32 24.24 11.62
C SER A 445 44.29 23.30 10.99
N ARG A 446 44.68 22.09 10.54
CA ARG A 446 43.78 21.04 10.06
C ARG A 446 42.82 20.58 11.15
N THR A 447 41.60 20.23 10.76
CA THR A 447 40.52 19.75 11.61
C THR A 447 40.59 18.24 11.82
N PHE A 448 40.36 17.79 13.05
CA PHE A 448 40.36 16.40 13.49
C PHE A 448 39.20 16.16 14.47
N THR A 449 38.84 14.91 14.72
CA THR A 449 37.95 14.58 15.84
C THR A 449 38.61 14.95 17.17
N SER A 450 37.79 15.30 18.18
CA SER A 450 38.29 15.76 19.48
C SER A 450 39.19 14.74 20.19
N GLY A 451 39.01 13.44 19.93
CA GLY A 451 39.83 12.36 20.49
C GLY A 451 41.18 12.17 19.80
N ALA A 452 41.35 12.62 18.56
CA ALA A 452 42.58 12.42 17.78
C ALA A 452 43.69 13.44 18.10
N LEU A 453 43.36 14.54 18.78
CA LEU A 453 44.34 15.54 19.21
C LEU A 453 44.89 15.21 20.60
N THR A 454 46.22 15.28 20.75
CA THR A 454 46.91 15.03 22.04
C THR A 454 47.56 16.30 22.56
N GLY A 455 47.57 16.48 23.89
CA GLY A 455 48.09 17.68 24.57
C GLY A 455 47.03 18.39 25.43
N ALA A 456 47.45 19.42 26.18
CA ALA A 456 46.57 20.20 27.07
C ALA A 456 46.49 21.67 26.63
N GLY A 457 45.31 22.29 26.79
CA GLY A 457 45.09 23.70 26.47
C GLY A 457 45.40 24.06 25.01
N MET A 458 46.20 25.12 24.79
CA MET A 458 46.57 25.61 23.46
C MET A 458 47.57 24.72 22.68
N SER A 459 48.02 23.60 23.27
CA SER A 459 49.04 22.71 22.69
C SER A 459 48.47 21.41 22.11
N ARG A 460 47.23 21.42 21.62
CA ARG A 460 46.60 20.25 20.99
C ARG A 460 47.17 20.01 19.59
N LEU A 461 47.95 18.94 19.47
CA LEU A 461 48.65 18.55 18.25
C LEU A 461 48.07 17.26 17.68
N CYS A 462 47.99 17.20 16.34
CA CYS A 462 47.70 15.95 15.64
C CYS A 462 48.92 15.02 15.64
N GLY A 463 48.70 13.73 15.36
CA GLY A 463 49.75 12.72 15.35
C GLY A 463 50.95 13.07 14.44
N PHE A 464 50.68 13.64 13.26
CA PHE A 464 51.73 14.09 12.34
C PHE A 464 52.59 15.22 12.94
N CYS A 465 51.96 16.31 13.39
CA CYS A 465 52.68 17.47 13.94
C CYS A 465 53.46 17.11 15.20
N ARG A 466 52.91 16.25 16.06
CA ARG A 466 53.60 15.76 17.26
C ARG A 466 54.84 14.96 16.88
N LYS A 467 54.69 13.96 16.01
CA LYS A 467 55.82 13.14 15.52
C LYS A 467 56.90 14.01 14.86
N ALA A 468 56.50 14.97 14.04
CA ALA A 468 57.42 15.90 13.39
C ALA A 468 58.23 16.73 14.41
N LEU A 469 57.59 17.25 15.46
CA LEU A 469 58.28 17.99 16.50
C LEU A 469 59.22 17.10 17.32
N ASP A 470 58.78 15.90 17.72
CA ASP A 470 59.59 14.93 18.46
C ASP A 470 60.85 14.52 17.67
N GLU A 471 60.71 14.25 16.37
CA GLU A 471 61.82 13.93 15.47
C GLU A 471 62.75 15.10 15.21
N ALA A 472 62.23 16.33 15.18
CA ALA A 472 63.05 17.54 15.08
C ALA A 472 63.91 17.74 16.33
N TYR A 473 63.36 17.48 17.52
CA TYR A 473 64.11 17.51 18.78
C TYR A 473 65.16 16.41 18.86
N ALA A 474 64.81 15.18 18.47
CA ALA A 474 65.72 14.03 18.43
C ALA A 474 66.82 14.16 17.35
N GLY A 475 66.63 15.02 16.35
CA GLY A 475 67.65 15.35 15.36
C GLY A 475 67.65 14.46 14.11
N SER A 476 66.46 14.14 13.59
CA SER A 476 66.27 13.31 12.39
C SER A 476 67.14 13.73 11.19
N ARG A 477 67.89 12.76 10.63
CA ARG A 477 68.73 12.97 9.44
C ARG A 477 67.88 13.14 8.17
N GLU A 478 66.80 12.38 8.07
CA GLU A 478 65.87 12.41 6.93
C GLU A 478 65.18 13.77 6.84
N ALA A 479 64.69 14.29 7.97
CA ALA A 479 64.06 15.61 8.01
C ALA A 479 65.03 16.76 7.63
N LYS A 480 66.33 16.63 7.93
CA LYS A 480 67.36 17.58 7.44
C LYS A 480 67.60 17.46 5.93
N ALA A 481 67.50 16.27 5.36
CA ALA A 481 67.62 16.06 3.92
C ALA A 481 66.41 16.66 3.19
N LEU A 482 65.19 16.42 3.70
CA LEU A 482 63.96 17.05 3.21
C LEU A 482 64.03 18.58 3.31
N TYR A 483 64.58 19.13 4.40
CA TYR A 483 64.75 20.58 4.53
C TYR A 483 65.63 21.14 3.41
N ARG A 484 66.75 20.49 3.09
CA ARG A 484 67.63 20.94 1.99
C ARG A 484 66.89 20.97 0.66
N ARG A 485 66.05 19.96 0.39
CA ARG A 485 65.22 19.88 -0.82
C ARG A 485 64.17 21.01 -0.89
N PHE A 486 63.46 21.26 0.20
CA PHE A 486 62.31 22.18 0.22
C PHE A 486 62.63 23.60 0.71
N SER A 487 63.86 23.87 1.16
CA SER A 487 64.25 25.17 1.75
C SER A 487 63.97 26.37 0.83
N GLY A 488 63.99 26.18 -0.48
CA GLY A 488 63.68 27.23 -1.47
C GLY A 488 62.27 27.80 -1.34
N MET A 489 61.32 27.05 -0.77
CA MET A 489 59.94 27.50 -0.53
C MET A 489 59.84 28.56 0.57
N LEU A 490 60.85 28.65 1.46
CA LEU A 490 60.93 29.67 2.49
C LEU A 490 61.55 30.96 1.92
N GLY A 491 60.90 32.08 2.20
CA GLY A 491 61.41 33.40 1.82
C GLY A 491 62.85 33.64 2.30
N TYR A 492 63.62 34.39 1.51
CA TYR A 492 65.04 34.65 1.78
C TYR A 492 65.29 35.21 3.19
N ARG A 493 64.48 36.19 3.61
CA ARG A 493 64.55 36.79 4.95
C ARG A 493 64.34 35.76 6.06
N THR A 494 63.41 34.83 5.89
CA THR A 494 63.17 33.74 6.83
C THR A 494 64.41 32.85 6.91
N ARG A 495 64.96 32.41 5.77
CA ARG A 495 66.15 31.54 5.76
C ARG A 495 67.37 32.17 6.44
N LEU A 496 67.58 33.47 6.26
CA LEU A 496 68.63 34.24 6.94
C LEU A 496 68.40 34.37 8.44
N LYS A 497 67.16 34.65 8.88
CA LYS A 497 66.81 34.80 10.32
C LYS A 497 67.17 33.55 11.14
N TYR A 498 67.08 32.37 10.53
CA TYR A 498 67.44 31.10 11.19
C TYR A 498 68.81 30.56 10.74
N PHE A 499 69.70 31.40 10.21
CA PHE A 499 71.07 31.00 9.89
C PHE A 499 71.79 30.50 11.17
N GLY A 500 72.47 29.36 11.08
CA GLY A 500 73.10 28.69 12.23
C GLY A 500 72.16 27.90 13.17
N LYS A 501 70.83 28.00 13.03
CA LYS A 501 69.88 27.20 13.83
C LYS A 501 69.63 25.82 13.23
N LYS A 502 69.15 24.87 14.04
CA LYS A 502 68.69 23.55 13.56
C LYS A 502 67.46 23.71 12.65
N LYS A 503 67.41 22.96 11.54
CA LYS A 503 66.37 23.10 10.50
C LYS A 503 65.91 21.73 10.03
N TYR A 504 64.61 21.49 10.07
CA TYR A 504 63.98 20.23 9.70
C TYR A 504 62.76 20.49 8.83
N CYS A 505 62.42 19.51 8.00
CA CYS A 505 61.24 19.54 7.16
C CYS A 505 60.56 18.17 7.20
N PHE A 506 59.24 18.19 7.34
CA PHE A 506 58.37 17.02 7.31
C PHE A 506 57.30 17.26 6.28
N ASP A 507 56.96 16.23 5.53
CA ASP A 507 56.09 16.33 4.38
C ASP A 507 55.02 15.25 4.48
N ASP A 508 53.76 15.64 4.30
CA ASP A 508 52.66 14.72 4.02
C ASP A 508 51.93 15.18 2.75
N ASP A 509 50.86 14.49 2.36
CA ASP A 509 50.16 14.78 1.10
C ASP A 509 49.51 16.17 1.07
N ASP A 510 49.09 16.69 2.22
CA ASP A 510 48.35 17.95 2.31
C ASP A 510 49.24 19.14 2.69
N ILE A 511 50.30 18.93 3.48
CA ILE A 511 51.12 20.00 4.05
C ILE A 511 52.62 19.69 4.04
N THR A 512 53.42 20.76 4.03
CA THR A 512 54.85 20.71 4.35
C THR A 512 55.12 21.54 5.59
N LEU A 513 55.76 20.93 6.59
CA LEU A 513 56.04 21.54 7.89
C LEU A 513 57.54 21.78 8.06
N PHE A 514 57.93 23.03 8.29
CA PHE A 514 59.32 23.44 8.50
C PHE A 514 59.53 23.81 9.97
N VAL A 515 60.45 23.13 10.66
CA VAL A 515 60.85 23.47 12.03
C VAL A 515 62.21 24.16 12.00
N LEU A 516 62.24 25.45 12.34
CA LEU A 516 63.44 26.30 12.26
C LEU A 516 63.81 26.81 13.66
N GLY A 517 64.81 26.18 14.28
CA GLY A 517 65.12 26.41 15.70
C GLY A 517 63.99 25.90 16.58
N GLY A 518 63.06 26.79 16.92
CA GLY A 518 61.84 26.49 17.67
C GLY A 518 60.56 27.04 17.03
N ASP A 519 60.66 27.74 15.90
CA ASP A 519 59.49 28.27 15.18
C ASP A 519 59.05 27.27 14.10
N VAL A 520 57.75 27.12 13.91
CA VAL A 520 57.16 26.24 12.90
C VAL A 520 56.51 27.06 11.79
N PHE A 521 56.77 26.65 10.56
CA PHE A 521 56.12 27.19 9.37
C PHE A 521 55.39 26.06 8.64
N THR A 522 54.14 26.31 8.27
CA THR A 522 53.31 25.35 7.52
C THR A 522 53.03 25.88 6.13
N LEU A 523 53.26 25.05 5.13
CA LEU A 523 52.80 25.20 3.76
C LEU A 523 51.57 24.31 3.58
N ASP A 524 50.43 24.88 3.22
CA ASP A 524 49.22 24.14 2.88
C ASP A 524 49.18 23.89 1.37
N LYS A 525 49.36 22.64 0.95
CA LYS A 525 49.38 22.23 -0.47
C LYS A 525 47.97 22.18 -1.07
N THR A 526 46.93 22.15 -0.24
CA THR A 526 45.53 22.09 -0.68
C THR A 526 44.97 23.47 -1.02
N GLY A 527 45.60 24.54 -0.51
CA GLY A 527 45.24 25.93 -0.76
C GLY A 527 45.69 26.47 -2.11
N VAL A 528 45.40 25.78 -3.21
CA VAL A 528 45.71 26.24 -4.57
C VAL A 528 44.81 27.42 -4.93
N ARG A 529 45.43 28.56 -5.27
CA ARG A 529 44.73 29.76 -5.70
C ARG A 529 44.19 29.59 -7.12
N ALA A 530 43.26 30.47 -7.51
CA ALA A 530 42.66 30.44 -8.85
C ALA A 530 43.68 30.59 -10.01
N ASP A 531 44.87 31.12 -9.73
CA ASP A 531 45.99 31.23 -10.68
C ASP A 531 46.89 29.98 -10.73
N GLY A 532 46.54 28.91 -9.99
CA GLY A 532 47.28 27.65 -9.94
C GLY A 532 48.47 27.64 -8.99
N PHE A 533 48.73 28.72 -8.24
CA PHE A 533 49.83 28.78 -7.28
C PHE A 533 49.37 28.54 -5.84
N ILE A 534 50.30 28.08 -4.99
CA ILE A 534 50.08 27.88 -3.56
C ILE A 534 50.70 29.04 -2.79
N ASP A 535 50.05 29.45 -1.69
CA ASP A 535 50.58 30.47 -0.80
C ASP A 535 51.91 30.07 -0.16
N LYS A 536 52.75 31.07 0.13
CA LYS A 536 54.02 30.85 0.85
C LYS A 536 53.79 30.25 2.25
N PRO A 537 54.77 29.51 2.80
CA PRO A 537 54.67 28.97 4.16
C PRO A 537 54.41 30.07 5.19
N ARG A 538 53.45 29.86 6.09
CA ARG A 538 53.06 30.79 7.16
C ARG A 538 53.59 30.28 8.50
N ARG A 539 53.99 31.20 9.39
CA ARG A 539 54.38 30.82 10.76
C ARG A 539 53.13 30.44 11.55
N THR A 540 53.13 29.27 12.17
CA THR A 540 51.96 28.70 12.86
C THR A 540 52.21 28.41 14.33
N TYR A 541 53.45 28.14 14.73
CA TYR A 541 53.84 27.85 16.12
C TYR A 541 55.16 28.55 16.45
#